data_AF-A0A6M2AY75-F1
#
_entry.id   AF-A0A6M2AY75-F1
#
_cell.length_a   1.000
_cell.length_b   1.000
_cell.length_c   1.000
_cell.angle_alpha   90.00
_cell.angle_beta   90.00
_cell.angle_gamma   90.00
#
_symmetry.space_group_name_H-M   'P 1'
#
loop_
_entity.id
_entity.type
_entity.pdbx_description
1 polymer ?
#
loop_
_entity_poly.entity_id
_entity_poly.type
_entity_poly.pdbx_seq_one_letter_code
_entity_poly.pdbx_strand_id
1 'polypeptide(L)'
;TWIYEASYAITQADIDAGEVVNQATATGTAPDQSTVSDLSGSTVGNDEPTVIELCQNPAIAIVKTGVFNDENGDACSNVDETITYTFTVTNQGNVSLSNIIVDDPLLGGPLAGPISGDTDGDGELDVTETWIYEASYAITQADIDAGEVVNQATATGTAPDQSTVSDLSGS
;
A
#
# COMPACT_ATOMS: atom_id res chain seq x y z
N THR A 1 5.46 -46.13 11.79
CA THR A 1 4.84 -44.94 11.19
C THR A 1 5.91 -44.18 10.45
N TRP A 2 5.62 -43.74 9.23
CA TRP A 2 6.50 -42.84 8.48
C TRP A 2 6.03 -41.41 8.75
N ILE A 3 6.96 -40.48 8.88
CA ILE A 3 6.69 -39.05 9.08
C ILE A 3 7.39 -38.31 7.95
N TYR A 4 6.67 -37.41 7.30
CA TYR A 4 7.18 -36.53 6.26
C TYR A 4 7.08 -35.09 6.75
N GLU A 5 8.14 -34.32 6.59
CA GLU A 5 8.21 -32.92 6.97
C GLU A 5 8.63 -32.09 5.76
N ALA A 6 8.00 -30.92 5.60
CA ALA A 6 8.33 -29.93 4.60
C ALA A 6 8.13 -28.53 5.19
N SER A 7 8.86 -27.55 4.68
CA SER A 7 8.73 -26.14 5.05
C SER A 7 8.32 -25.31 3.83
N TYR A 8 7.48 -24.32 4.05
CA TYR A 8 7.05 -23.34 3.06
C TYR A 8 7.47 -21.94 3.52
N ALA A 9 8.06 -21.16 2.61
CA ALA A 9 8.41 -19.77 2.88
C ALA A 9 7.24 -18.88 2.48
N ILE A 10 6.73 -18.09 3.43
CA ILE A 10 5.64 -17.13 3.20
C ILE A 10 6.12 -16.05 2.23
N THR A 11 5.28 -15.73 1.26
CA THR A 11 5.47 -14.70 0.24
C THR A 11 4.56 -13.50 0.50
N GLN A 12 4.81 -12.38 -0.18
CA GLN A 12 3.94 -11.20 -0.08
C GLN A 12 2.50 -11.52 -0.53
N ALA A 13 2.35 -12.26 -1.63
CA ALA A 13 1.05 -12.71 -2.13
C ALA A 13 0.27 -13.55 -1.10
N ASP A 14 0.94 -14.34 -0.25
CA ASP A 14 0.27 -15.06 0.83
C ASP A 14 -0.24 -14.09 1.91
N ILE A 15 0.56 -13.07 2.26
CA ILE A 15 0.17 -12.06 3.24
C ILE A 15 -1.00 -11.22 2.71
N ASP A 16 -0.99 -10.86 1.42
CA ASP A 16 -2.09 -10.14 0.77
C ASP A 16 -3.34 -11.01 0.63
N ALA A 17 -3.19 -12.32 0.43
CA ALA A 17 -4.31 -13.27 0.47
C ALA A 17 -4.87 -13.47 1.89
N GLY A 18 -4.08 -13.20 2.93
CA GLY A 18 -4.46 -13.37 4.33
C GLY A 18 -4.47 -14.81 4.82
N GLU A 19 -4.09 -15.78 3.99
CA GLU A 19 -4.02 -17.19 4.35
C GLU A 19 -3.07 -17.99 3.45
N VAL A 20 -2.60 -19.13 3.96
CA VAL A 20 -1.97 -20.19 3.18
C VAL A 20 -2.82 -21.45 3.26
N VAL A 21 -3.20 -21.97 2.09
CA VAL A 21 -3.98 -23.21 1.95
C VAL A 21 -3.08 -24.31 1.40
N ASN A 22 -2.96 -25.44 2.12
CA ASN A 22 -2.14 -26.57 1.70
C ASN A 22 -2.85 -27.91 1.87
N GLN A 23 -2.71 -28.79 0.88
CA GLN A 23 -3.23 -30.15 0.90
C GLN A 23 -2.23 -31.10 0.24
N ALA A 24 -1.92 -32.20 0.92
CA ALA A 24 -1.06 -33.25 0.41
C ALA A 24 -1.89 -34.44 -0.09
N THR A 25 -1.29 -35.25 -0.96
CA THR A 25 -1.85 -36.53 -1.41
C THR A 25 -0.88 -37.65 -1.07
N ALA A 26 -1.34 -38.65 -0.33
CA ALA A 26 -0.63 -39.91 -0.16
C ALA A 26 -1.08 -40.89 -1.23
N THR A 27 -0.14 -41.60 -1.85
CA THR A 27 -0.45 -42.69 -2.81
C THR A 27 0.31 -43.94 -2.44
N GLY A 28 -0.29 -45.10 -2.73
CA GLY A 28 0.33 -46.40 -2.48
C GLY A 28 -0.07 -47.42 -3.54
N THR A 29 0.82 -48.38 -3.81
CA THR A 29 0.58 -49.49 -4.74
C THR A 29 0.46 -50.79 -3.95
N ALA A 30 -0.63 -51.52 -4.14
CA ALA A 30 -0.87 -52.82 -3.53
C ALA A 30 -0.13 -53.96 -4.26
N PRO A 31 0.02 -55.15 -3.65
CA PRO A 31 0.70 -56.29 -4.28
C PRO A 31 0.07 -56.79 -5.59
N ASP A 32 -1.22 -56.52 -5.81
CA ASP A 32 -1.93 -56.82 -7.06
C ASP A 32 -1.74 -55.73 -8.14
N GLN A 33 -0.89 -54.74 -7.86
CA GLN A 33 -0.58 -53.57 -8.68
C GLN A 33 -1.69 -52.51 -8.78
N SER A 34 -2.77 -52.62 -8.00
CA SER A 34 -3.73 -51.52 -7.86
C SER A 34 -3.12 -50.35 -7.07
N THR A 35 -3.56 -49.13 -7.37
CA THR A 35 -3.14 -47.92 -6.66
C THR A 35 -4.27 -47.39 -5.79
N VAL A 36 -3.93 -46.92 -4.60
CA VAL A 36 -4.83 -46.19 -3.70
C VAL A 36 -4.26 -44.78 -3.48
N SER A 37 -5.16 -43.84 -3.17
CA SER A 37 -4.80 -42.47 -2.84
C SER A 37 -5.65 -41.96 -1.69
N ASP A 38 -5.10 -41.03 -0.92
CA ASP A 38 -5.76 -40.35 0.19
C ASP A 38 -5.35 -38.88 0.18
N LEU A 39 -6.30 -37.97 0.42
CA LEU A 39 -6.00 -36.56 0.62
C LEU A 39 -5.74 -36.33 2.10
N SER A 40 -4.82 -35.41 2.41
CA SER A 40 -4.59 -35.03 3.79
C SER A 40 -5.73 -34.15 4.31
N GLY A 41 -6.04 -34.32 5.60
CA GLY A 41 -6.80 -33.38 6.39
C GLY A 41 -6.48 -33.54 7.89
N SER A 42 -7.35 -33.02 8.75
CA SER A 42 -7.10 -32.95 10.20
C SER A 42 -7.22 -34.30 10.92
N THR A 43 -7.98 -35.23 10.36
CA THR A 43 -8.27 -36.56 10.92
C THR A 43 -8.42 -37.59 9.82
N VAL A 44 -8.43 -38.89 10.17
CA VAL A 44 -8.59 -39.99 9.19
C VAL A 44 -9.93 -39.88 8.46
N GLY A 45 -9.88 -39.82 7.13
CA GLY A 45 -11.05 -39.70 6.25
C GLY A 45 -11.61 -38.27 6.13
N ASN A 46 -10.90 -37.28 6.65
CA ASN A 46 -11.16 -35.86 6.37
C ASN A 46 -10.20 -35.39 5.27
N ASP A 47 -10.77 -34.85 4.20
CA ASP A 47 -10.03 -34.37 3.02
C ASP A 47 -10.09 -32.84 2.92
N GLU A 48 -10.24 -32.13 4.04
CA GLU A 48 -10.23 -30.66 4.04
C GLU A 48 -8.78 -30.16 4.04
N PRO A 49 -8.44 -29.17 3.19
CA PRO A 49 -7.13 -28.54 3.22
C PRO A 49 -6.79 -27.96 4.60
N THR A 50 -5.50 -27.95 4.91
CA THR A 50 -5.01 -27.20 6.08
C THR A 50 -4.91 -25.74 5.68
N VAL A 51 -5.63 -24.88 6.39
CA VAL A 51 -5.61 -23.42 6.21
C VAL A 51 -4.89 -22.79 7.38
N ILE A 52 -3.94 -21.91 7.10
CA ILE A 52 -3.23 -21.10 8.08
C ILE A 52 -3.51 -19.63 7.78
N GLU A 53 -4.25 -18.97 8.66
CA GLU A 53 -4.52 -17.53 8.57
C GLU A 53 -3.24 -16.72 8.86
N LEU A 54 -3.04 -15.66 8.09
CA LEU A 54 -1.95 -14.70 8.24
C LEU A 54 -2.52 -13.35 8.69
N CYS A 55 -1.81 -12.68 9.59
CA CYS A 55 -2.25 -11.38 10.08
C CYS A 55 -2.03 -10.29 9.01
N GLN A 56 -3.08 -9.54 8.71
CA GLN A 56 -3.03 -8.34 7.88
C GLN A 56 -3.12 -7.10 8.78
N ASN A 57 -2.19 -6.16 8.59
CA ASN A 57 -2.08 -4.92 9.32
C ASN A 57 -1.77 -3.78 8.33
N PRO A 58 -2.78 -3.33 7.56
CA PRO A 58 -2.61 -2.26 6.59
C PRO A 58 -2.36 -0.92 7.30
N ALA A 59 -1.46 -0.11 6.73
CA ALA A 59 -1.21 1.25 7.19
C ALA A 59 -0.62 2.09 6.06
N ILE A 60 -1.02 3.35 5.98
CA ILE A 60 -0.49 4.32 5.02
C ILE A 60 0.02 5.54 5.79
N ALA A 61 1.00 6.24 5.23
CA ALA A 61 1.43 7.53 5.73
C ALA A 61 1.68 8.51 4.58
N ILE A 62 1.47 9.79 4.85
CA ILE A 62 1.75 10.89 3.92
C ILE A 62 2.57 11.98 4.60
N VAL A 63 3.68 12.34 3.96
CA VAL A 63 4.47 13.52 4.29
C VAL A 63 4.28 14.55 3.20
N LYS A 64 4.05 15.80 3.62
CA LYS A 64 3.90 16.93 2.72
C LYS A 64 4.97 17.97 3.02
N THR A 65 5.63 18.45 1.99
CA THR A 65 6.60 19.55 2.07
C THR A 65 6.27 20.60 1.03
N GLY A 66 6.63 21.85 1.31
CA GLY A 66 6.45 22.97 0.40
C GLY A 66 7.76 23.74 0.24
N VAL A 67 8.04 24.17 -0.99
CA VAL A 67 9.16 25.06 -1.31
C VAL A 67 8.58 26.32 -1.95
N PHE A 68 8.81 27.46 -1.32
CA PHE A 68 8.50 28.76 -1.90
C PHE A 68 9.46 29.07 -3.04
N ASN A 69 8.89 29.41 -4.20
CA ASN A 69 9.63 29.79 -5.39
C ASN A 69 9.65 31.31 -5.49
N ASP A 70 10.73 31.93 -5.02
CA ASP A 70 10.99 33.36 -5.19
C ASP A 70 11.57 33.61 -6.58
N GLU A 71 10.69 33.87 -7.56
CA GLU A 71 11.12 34.02 -8.96
C GLU A 71 11.81 35.36 -9.23
N ASN A 72 11.57 36.39 -8.41
CA ASN A 72 12.12 37.73 -8.61
C ASN A 72 13.35 38.04 -7.73
N GLY A 73 13.60 37.23 -6.69
CA GLY A 73 14.76 37.29 -5.83
C GLY A 73 14.73 38.40 -4.77
N ASP A 74 13.56 38.94 -4.42
CA ASP A 74 13.42 40.00 -3.40
C ASP A 74 13.26 39.46 -1.98
N ALA A 75 13.25 38.13 -1.81
CA ALA A 75 13.07 37.40 -0.56
C ALA A 75 11.74 37.73 0.16
N CYS A 76 10.74 38.20 -0.58
CA CYS A 76 9.38 38.45 -0.13
C CYS A 76 8.41 37.61 -0.99
N SER A 77 7.18 37.44 -0.50
CA SER A 77 6.12 36.83 -1.30
C SER A 77 5.43 37.90 -2.15
N ASN A 78 5.25 37.61 -3.43
CA ASN A 78 4.49 38.42 -4.35
C ASN A 78 3.33 37.62 -4.98
N VAL A 79 2.33 38.36 -5.44
CA VAL A 79 1.23 37.77 -6.21
C VAL A 79 1.81 37.13 -7.48
N ASP A 80 1.25 35.98 -7.85
CA ASP A 80 1.66 35.15 -8.99
C ASP A 80 2.96 34.35 -8.80
N GLU A 81 3.65 34.48 -7.68
CA GLU A 81 4.71 33.55 -7.29
C GLU A 81 4.13 32.25 -6.74
N THR A 82 4.94 31.20 -6.65
CA THR A 82 4.40 29.85 -6.40
C THR A 82 5.02 29.13 -5.21
N ILE A 83 4.28 28.15 -4.69
CA ILE A 83 4.79 27.12 -3.77
C ILE A 83 4.72 25.79 -4.50
N THR A 84 5.84 25.09 -4.61
CA THR A 84 5.88 23.70 -5.07
C THR A 84 5.65 22.78 -3.87
N TYR A 85 4.59 21.99 -3.90
CA TYR A 85 4.31 20.96 -2.92
C TYR A 85 4.75 19.59 -3.42
N THR A 86 5.43 18.85 -2.56
CA THR A 86 5.78 17.44 -2.77
C THR A 86 5.09 16.60 -1.70
N PHE A 87 4.44 15.53 -2.13
CA PHE A 87 3.76 14.57 -1.27
C PHE A 87 4.46 13.23 -1.39
N THR A 88 4.93 12.71 -0.26
CA THR A 88 5.57 11.40 -0.15
C THR A 88 4.62 10.45 0.57
N VAL A 89 4.09 9.48 -0.16
CA VAL A 89 3.16 8.47 0.35
C VAL A 89 3.90 7.16 0.53
N THR A 90 3.82 6.56 1.72
CA THR A 90 4.49 5.31 2.06
C THR A 90 3.52 4.30 2.63
N ASN A 91 3.66 3.04 2.27
CA ASN A 91 2.99 1.94 2.95
C ASN A 91 3.78 1.59 4.22
N GLN A 92 3.11 1.70 5.38
CA GLN A 92 3.69 1.34 6.69
C GLN A 92 3.13 0.02 7.23
N GLY A 93 2.25 -0.62 6.46
CA GLY A 93 1.64 -1.90 6.78
C GLY A 93 2.47 -3.08 6.29
N ASN A 94 1.82 -4.25 6.26
CA ASN A 94 2.41 -5.49 5.76
C ASN A 94 1.69 -6.09 4.53
N VAL A 95 0.72 -5.38 3.97
CA VAL A 95 -0.03 -5.75 2.77
C VAL A 95 0.07 -4.65 1.74
N SER A 96 0.03 -4.99 0.46
CA SER A 96 -0.02 -4.00 -0.63
C SER A 96 -1.33 -3.22 -0.61
N LEU A 97 -1.31 -1.95 -1.06
CA LEU A 97 -2.45 -1.05 -1.01
C LEU A 97 -2.85 -0.59 -2.41
N SER A 98 -4.11 -0.80 -2.79
CA SER A 98 -4.67 -0.34 -4.06
C SER A 98 -5.45 0.98 -3.90
N ASN A 99 -5.84 1.58 -5.02
CA ASN A 99 -6.70 2.77 -5.07
C ASN A 99 -6.16 3.94 -4.22
N ILE A 100 -4.85 4.21 -4.35
CA ILE A 100 -4.22 5.31 -3.62
C ILE A 100 -4.73 6.64 -4.14
N ILE A 101 -5.26 7.47 -3.24
CA ILE A 101 -5.74 8.82 -3.54
C ILE A 101 -5.04 9.79 -2.60
N VAL A 102 -4.42 10.83 -3.17
CA VAL A 102 -3.95 11.99 -2.41
C VAL A 102 -4.88 13.15 -2.69
N ASP A 103 -5.58 13.63 -1.67
CA ASP A 103 -6.52 14.75 -1.75
C ASP A 103 -5.98 15.96 -1.00
N ASP A 104 -5.93 17.11 -1.67
CA ASP A 104 -5.50 18.38 -1.11
C ASP A 104 -6.55 19.47 -1.42
N PRO A 105 -7.34 19.90 -0.42
CA PRO A 105 -8.37 20.92 -0.62
C PRO A 105 -7.87 22.27 -1.11
N LEU A 106 -6.64 22.69 -0.74
CA LEU A 106 -6.07 23.96 -1.19
C LEU A 106 -5.73 23.91 -2.68
N LEU A 107 -5.34 22.73 -3.16
CA LEU A 107 -4.98 22.47 -4.56
C LEU A 107 -6.16 22.03 -5.43
N GLY A 108 -7.37 22.03 -4.89
CA GLY A 108 -8.59 21.71 -5.64
C GLY A 108 -9.06 20.24 -5.55
N GLY A 109 -8.52 19.46 -4.62
CA GLY A 109 -8.96 18.10 -4.32
C GLY A 109 -7.94 17.03 -4.77
N PRO A 110 -8.39 15.94 -5.43
CA PRO A 110 -7.51 14.82 -5.76
C PRO A 110 -6.38 15.21 -6.72
N LEU A 111 -5.16 14.81 -6.37
CA LEU A 111 -3.96 15.04 -7.17
C LEU A 111 -3.80 13.95 -8.24
N ALA A 112 -3.26 14.35 -9.40
CA ALA A 112 -2.84 13.39 -10.42
C ALA A 112 -1.50 12.76 -10.04
N GLY A 113 -1.35 11.46 -10.30
CA GLY A 113 -0.11 10.73 -10.02
C GLY A 113 -0.35 9.27 -9.66
N PRO A 114 0.64 8.61 -9.06
CA PRO A 114 1.96 9.15 -8.68
C PRO A 114 2.80 9.57 -9.89
N ILE A 115 3.74 10.49 -9.71
CA ILE A 115 4.71 10.87 -10.76
C ILE A 115 5.95 9.98 -10.75
N SER A 116 6.19 9.27 -9.64
CA SER A 116 7.24 8.25 -9.48
C SER A 116 6.96 7.40 -8.24
N GLY A 117 7.62 6.25 -8.14
CA GLY A 117 7.59 5.39 -6.95
C GLY A 117 6.91 4.04 -7.12
N ASP A 118 6.04 3.92 -8.13
CA ASP A 118 5.49 2.65 -8.63
C ASP A 118 6.57 1.98 -9.50
N THR A 119 7.34 1.08 -8.88
CA THR A 119 8.59 0.55 -9.44
C THR A 119 8.38 -0.66 -10.33
N ASP A 120 7.31 -1.41 -10.13
CA ASP A 120 6.92 -2.54 -10.97
C ASP A 120 5.74 -2.24 -11.91
N GLY A 121 5.04 -1.12 -11.71
CA GLY A 121 4.03 -0.59 -12.61
C GLY A 121 2.67 -1.25 -12.48
N ASP A 122 2.38 -1.89 -11.34
CA ASP A 122 1.13 -2.60 -11.11
C ASP A 122 -0.01 -1.70 -10.58
N GLY A 123 0.33 -0.48 -10.14
CA GLY A 123 -0.62 0.48 -9.58
C GLY A 123 -1.05 0.17 -8.14
N GLU A 124 -0.29 -0.64 -7.42
CA GLU A 124 -0.45 -0.94 -5.99
C GLU A 124 0.76 -0.40 -5.22
N LEU A 125 0.52 0.27 -4.10
CA LEU A 125 1.58 0.75 -3.22
C LEU A 125 2.05 -0.41 -2.36
N ASP A 126 3.11 -1.05 -2.82
CA ASP A 126 3.79 -2.14 -2.16
C ASP A 126 4.43 -1.72 -0.82
N VAL A 127 4.64 -2.69 0.07
CA VAL A 127 5.27 -2.47 1.38
C VAL A 127 6.71 -1.94 1.30
N THR A 128 7.35 -2.06 0.14
CA THR A 128 8.69 -1.54 -0.13
C THR A 128 8.71 -0.22 -0.91
N GLU A 129 7.55 0.26 -1.32
CA GLU A 129 7.44 1.41 -2.22
C GLU A 129 7.20 2.73 -1.51
N THR A 130 7.51 3.80 -2.22
CA THR A 130 7.28 5.17 -1.79
C THR A 130 6.86 5.98 -3.00
N TRP A 131 5.61 6.41 -3.01
CA TRP A 131 5.02 7.13 -4.12
C TRP A 131 5.14 8.63 -3.92
N ILE A 132 5.52 9.33 -5.00
CA ILE A 132 5.69 10.78 -5.00
C ILE A 132 4.60 11.43 -5.86
N TYR A 133 3.98 12.47 -5.34
CA TYR A 133 3.09 13.38 -6.05
C TYR A 133 3.62 14.80 -5.95
N GLU A 134 3.34 15.62 -6.96
CA GLU A 134 3.71 17.03 -6.96
C GLU A 134 2.56 17.89 -7.48
N ALA A 135 2.48 19.11 -6.94
CA ALA A 135 1.56 20.13 -7.40
C ALA A 135 2.08 21.52 -7.03
N SER A 136 1.62 22.54 -7.76
CA SER A 136 2.00 23.93 -7.53
C SER A 136 0.81 24.77 -7.11
N TYR A 137 1.02 25.67 -6.16
CA TYR A 137 0.04 26.64 -5.69
C TYR A 137 0.51 28.06 -6.02
N ALA A 138 -0.35 28.86 -6.65
CA ALA A 138 -0.08 30.27 -6.90
C ALA A 138 -0.48 31.11 -5.68
N ILE A 139 0.46 31.89 -5.15
CA ILE A 139 0.26 32.77 -4.01
C ILE A 139 -0.72 33.88 -4.39
N THR A 140 -1.70 34.08 -3.52
CA THR A 140 -2.71 35.13 -3.67
C THR A 140 -2.42 36.31 -2.74
N GLN A 141 -3.05 37.45 -3.01
CA GLN A 141 -2.99 38.59 -2.10
C GLN A 141 -3.54 38.27 -0.70
N ALA A 142 -4.54 37.38 -0.61
CA ALA A 142 -5.09 36.98 0.69
C ALA A 142 -4.08 36.21 1.54
N ASP A 143 -3.23 35.40 0.91
CA ASP A 143 -2.15 34.68 1.59
C ASP A 143 -1.08 35.65 2.10
N ILE A 144 -0.73 36.65 1.28
CA ILE A 144 0.21 37.72 1.68
C ILE A 144 -0.35 38.53 2.84
N ASP A 145 -1.64 38.88 2.79
CA ASP A 145 -2.32 39.62 3.85
C ASP A 145 -2.44 38.81 5.15
N ALA A 146 -2.56 37.48 5.04
CA ALA A 146 -2.55 36.54 6.17
C ALA A 146 -1.14 36.29 6.72
N GLY A 147 -0.11 36.42 5.87
CA GLY A 147 1.29 36.19 6.19
C GLY A 147 1.70 34.70 6.22
N GLU A 148 0.79 33.79 5.87
CA GLU A 148 1.05 32.35 5.83
C GLU A 148 0.13 31.64 4.82
N VAL A 149 0.61 30.49 4.29
CA VAL A 149 -0.21 29.53 3.54
C VAL A 149 -0.28 28.25 4.36
N VAL A 150 -1.45 27.96 4.92
CA VAL A 150 -1.70 26.69 5.62
C VAL A 150 -2.21 25.68 4.61
N ASN A 151 -1.51 24.55 4.48
CA ASN A 151 -1.90 23.51 3.56
C ASN A 151 -1.81 22.11 4.17
N GLN A 152 -2.87 21.31 4.05
CA GLN A 152 -2.96 19.95 4.58
C GLN A 152 -3.56 19.03 3.52
N ALA A 153 -3.02 17.82 3.39
CA ALA A 153 -3.51 16.80 2.45
C ALA A 153 -3.80 15.49 3.17
N THR A 154 -4.68 14.69 2.58
CA THR A 154 -5.04 13.36 3.06
C THR A 154 -4.60 12.34 2.02
N ALA A 155 -3.96 11.25 2.46
CA ALA A 155 -3.77 10.06 1.63
C ALA A 155 -4.74 8.96 2.08
N THR A 156 -5.36 8.26 1.13
CA THR A 156 -6.16 7.07 1.38
C THR A 156 -5.70 5.91 0.51
N GLY A 157 -5.96 4.68 0.97
CA GLY A 157 -5.68 3.45 0.22
C GLY A 157 -6.61 2.32 0.67
N THR A 158 -6.69 1.27 -0.15
CA THR A 158 -7.56 0.10 0.08
C THR A 158 -6.70 -1.15 0.20
N ALA A 159 -6.84 -1.87 1.32
CA ALA A 159 -6.13 -3.12 1.58
C ALA A 159 -6.83 -4.32 0.93
N PRO A 160 -6.18 -5.49 0.83
CA PRO A 160 -6.75 -6.69 0.20
C PRO A 160 -8.01 -7.23 0.88
N ASP A 161 -8.15 -6.99 2.19
CA ASP A 161 -9.36 -7.32 2.96
C ASP A 161 -10.51 -6.32 2.76
N GLN A 162 -10.36 -5.38 1.82
CA GLN A 162 -11.28 -4.29 1.50
C GLN A 162 -11.41 -3.22 2.59
N SER A 163 -10.60 -3.27 3.64
CA SER A 163 -10.51 -2.17 4.60
C SER A 163 -9.81 -0.97 3.96
N THR A 164 -10.15 0.24 4.40
CA THR A 164 -9.51 1.46 3.93
C THR A 164 -8.62 2.06 5.00
N VAL A 165 -7.45 2.50 4.61
CA VAL A 165 -6.51 3.23 5.44
C VAL A 165 -6.46 4.68 5.01
N SER A 166 -6.16 5.57 5.96
CA SER A 166 -6.02 6.99 5.71
C SER A 166 -4.99 7.61 6.63
N ASP A 167 -4.26 8.60 6.12
CA ASP A 167 -3.39 9.45 6.92
C ASP A 167 -3.52 10.91 6.50
N LEU A 168 -3.29 11.81 7.44
CA LEU A 168 -3.39 13.25 7.27
C LEU A 168 -2.01 13.86 7.41
N SER A 169 -1.55 14.58 6.40
CA SER A 169 -0.20 15.15 6.40
C SER A 169 0.00 16.10 7.57
N GLY A 170 1.16 16.01 8.21
CA GLY A 170 1.56 16.92 9.28
C GLY A 170 1.51 18.39 8.87
N SER A 171 1.20 19.25 9.84
CA SER A 171 1.32 20.72 9.79
C SER A 171 2.75 21.17 10.06
#